data_AF-A0A0Q3TBG5-F1
#
_entry.id   AF-A0A0Q3TBG5-F1
#
_cell.length_a   1.000
_cell.length_b   1.000
_cell.length_c   1.000
_cell.angle_alpha   90.00
_cell.angle_beta   90.00
_cell.angle_gamma   90.00
#
_symmetry.space_group_name_H-M   'P 1'
#
loop_
_entity.id
_entity.type
_entity.pdbx_description
1 polymer ?
#
loop_
_entity_poly.entity_id
_entity_poly.type
_entity_poly.pdbx_seq_one_letter_code
_entity_poly.pdbx_strand_id
1 'polypeptide(L)'
;MFYISLGLWILILTAELTILPLIGNEIIGRHHGVLKKVWEAIFSFGLLAGYFAVACSWAGVALYGWCMKRTENSFSTWFQNSGFYSGVWGFAGIVFTCCFFKTAYIVLPLTSGPAYLWTMWWGWKLFRKKI
;
A
#
# COMPACT_ATOMS: atom_id res chain seq x y z
N MET A 1 -6.25 14.62 8.36
CA MET A 1 -5.26 13.57 8.01
C MET A 1 -5.73 12.70 6.85
N PHE A 2 -6.91 12.06 6.91
CA PHE A 2 -7.42 11.21 5.82
C PHE A 2 -7.54 11.95 4.47
N TYR A 3 -8.15 13.12 4.43
CA TYR A 3 -8.28 13.92 3.20
C TYR A 3 -6.95 14.39 2.61
N ILE A 4 -5.95 14.68 3.46
CA ILE A 4 -4.61 15.09 3.01
C ILE A 4 -3.87 13.89 2.40
N SER A 5 -3.98 12.73 3.03
CA SER A 5 -3.42 11.48 2.50
C SER A 5 -4.08 11.07 1.19
N LEU A 6 -5.40 11.18 1.08
CA LEU A 6 -6.14 10.95 -0.17
C LEU A 6 -5.72 11.93 -1.27
N GLY A 7 -5.58 13.22 -0.94
CA GLY A 7 -5.11 14.24 -1.89
C GLY A 7 -3.70 13.96 -2.40
N LEU A 8 -2.77 13.58 -1.52
CA LEU A 8 -1.41 13.14 -1.90
C LEU A 8 -1.45 11.91 -2.81
N TRP A 9 -2.30 10.93 -2.49
CA TRP A 9 -2.40 9.70 -3.29
C TRP A 9 -3.04 9.97 -4.66
N ILE A 10 -4.07 10.81 -4.73
CA ILE A 10 -4.65 11.23 -6.01
C ILE A 10 -3.59 11.96 -6.85
N LEU A 11 -2.79 12.85 -6.27
CA LEU A 11 -1.72 13.56 -6.97
C LEU A 11 -0.66 12.60 -7.53
N ILE A 12 -0.21 11.65 -6.72
CA ILE A 12 0.79 10.64 -7.13
C ILE A 12 0.20 9.74 -8.22
N LEU A 13 -1.02 9.22 -8.07
CA LEU A 13 -1.69 8.40 -9.10
C LEU A 13 -1.90 9.17 -10.39
N THR A 14 -2.29 10.44 -10.29
CA THR A 14 -2.48 11.30 -11.47
C THR A 14 -1.15 11.50 -12.18
N ALA A 15 -0.06 11.80 -11.46
CA ALA A 15 1.27 11.88 -12.03
C ALA A 15 1.73 10.55 -12.65
N GLU A 16 1.43 9.42 -12.00
CA GLU A 16 1.78 8.07 -12.47
C GLU A 16 1.01 7.64 -13.73
N LEU A 17 -0.26 8.03 -13.84
CA LEU A 17 -1.12 7.68 -14.97
C LEU A 17 -1.04 8.68 -16.13
N THR A 18 -0.60 9.92 -15.90
CA THR A 18 -0.55 10.96 -16.94
C THR A 18 0.87 11.25 -17.42
N ILE A 19 1.82 11.51 -16.53
CA ILE A 19 3.15 12.01 -16.90
C ILE A 19 4.05 10.85 -17.36
N LEU A 20 4.00 9.74 -16.65
CA LEU A 20 4.84 8.57 -16.91
C LEU A 20 4.62 7.90 -18.28
N PRO A 21 3.38 7.63 -18.74
CA PRO A 21 3.16 7.08 -20.08
C PRO A 21 3.45 8.08 -21.19
N LEU A 22 3.25 9.37 -20.95
CA LEU A 22 3.50 10.42 -21.95
C LEU A 22 5.00 10.58 -22.22
N ILE A 23 5.80 10.67 -21.15
CA ILE A 23 7.26 10.68 -21.27
C ILE A 23 7.79 9.33 -21.78
N GLY A 24 7.19 8.20 -21.36
CA GLY A 24 7.54 6.88 -21.85
C GLY A 24 7.37 6.73 -23.37
N ASN A 25 6.25 7.23 -23.92
CA ASN A 25 6.00 7.22 -25.36
C ASN A 25 6.97 8.14 -26.13
N GLU A 26 7.31 9.31 -25.58
CA GLU A 26 8.31 10.22 -26.17
C GLU A 26 9.70 9.57 -26.25
N ILE A 27 10.08 8.80 -25.23
CA ILE A 27 11.37 8.08 -25.15
C ILE A 27 11.44 6.89 -26.12
N ILE A 28 10.32 6.21 -26.35
CA ILE A 28 10.23 5.10 -27.33
C ILE A 28 10.35 5.65 -28.76
N GLY A 29 9.81 6.84 -29.02
CA GLY A 29 9.84 7.49 -30.35
C GLY A 29 11.17 8.18 -30.70
N ARG A 30 11.98 8.59 -29.71
CA ARG A 30 13.26 9.28 -29.94
C ARG A 30 14.32 8.70 -29.01
N HIS A 31 15.31 7.98 -29.55
CA HIS A 31 16.41 7.31 -28.83
C HIS A 31 17.34 8.26 -28.03
N HIS A 32 16.82 9.01 -27.05
CA HIS A 32 17.60 9.84 -26.15
C HIS A 32 17.89 9.07 -24.85
N GLY A 33 19.04 8.39 -24.81
CA GLY A 33 19.43 7.53 -23.68
C GLY A 33 19.48 8.23 -22.31
N VAL A 34 19.79 9.53 -22.27
CA VAL A 34 19.81 10.32 -21.02
C VAL A 34 18.40 10.56 -20.48
N LEU A 35 17.44 10.88 -21.36
CA LEU A 35 16.05 11.13 -20.97
C LEU A 35 15.39 9.86 -20.41
N LYS A 36 15.73 8.69 -20.98
CA LYS A 36 15.33 7.38 -20.46
C LYS A 36 15.81 7.13 -19.04
N LYS A 37 17.08 7.45 -18.74
CA LYS A 37 17.66 7.24 -17.41
C LYS A 37 17.05 8.16 -16.35
N VAL A 38 16.80 9.41 -16.70
CA VAL A 38 16.12 10.37 -15.82
C VAL A 38 14.69 9.90 -15.52
N TRP A 39 13.97 9.42 -16.53
CA TRP A 39 12.63 8.87 -16.36
C TRP A 39 12.61 7.61 -15.48
N GLU A 40 13.51 6.64 -15.73
CA GLU A 40 13.66 5.44 -14.89
C GLU A 40 13.95 5.79 -13.42
N ALA A 41 14.76 6.82 -13.18
CA ALA A 41 15.10 7.29 -11.84
C ALA A 41 13.91 7.93 -11.13
N ILE A 42 13.17 8.83 -11.81
CA ILE A 42 11.97 9.48 -11.26
C ILE A 42 10.90 8.43 -10.96
N PHE A 43 10.69 7.47 -11.86
CA PHE A 43 9.73 6.38 -11.66
C PHE A 43 10.10 5.51 -10.46
N SER A 44 11.36 5.09 -10.37
CA SER A 44 11.85 4.26 -9.27
C SER A 44 11.74 4.99 -7.92
N PHE A 45 11.98 6.31 -7.90
CA PHE A 45 11.81 7.13 -6.71
C PHE A 45 10.33 7.26 -6.31
N GLY A 46 9.43 7.45 -7.28
CA GLY A 46 7.98 7.45 -7.06
C GLY A 46 7.48 6.14 -6.47
N LEU A 47 7.92 5.01 -7.04
CA LEU A 47 7.62 3.67 -6.51
C LEU A 47 8.13 3.48 -5.08
N LEU A 48 9.36 3.93 -4.79
CA LEU A 48 9.93 3.83 -3.45
C LEU A 48 9.12 4.65 -2.42
N ALA A 49 8.71 5.86 -2.79
CA ALA A 49 7.85 6.70 -1.94
C ALA A 49 6.48 6.03 -1.70
N GLY A 50 5.90 5.40 -2.74
CA GLY A 50 4.70 4.59 -2.62
C GLY A 50 4.87 3.42 -1.65
N TYR A 51 5.94 2.63 -1.80
CA TYR A 51 6.23 1.53 -0.87
C TYR A 51 6.39 2.01 0.57
N PHE A 52 7.08 3.13 0.78
CA PHE A 52 7.24 3.71 2.10
C PHE A 52 5.88 4.11 2.73
N ALA A 53 4.99 4.73 1.95
CA ALA A 53 3.65 5.09 2.42
C ALA A 53 2.82 3.85 2.81
N VAL A 54 2.88 2.77 2.02
CA VAL A 54 2.18 1.52 2.33
C VAL A 54 2.79 0.86 3.57
N ALA A 55 4.12 0.88 3.73
CA ALA A 55 4.79 0.38 4.92
C ALA A 55 4.34 1.13 6.19
N CYS A 56 4.34 2.47 6.16
CA CYS A 56 3.82 3.29 7.26
C CYS A 56 2.35 2.99 7.57
N SER A 57 1.53 2.71 6.56
CA SER A 57 0.13 2.34 6.75
C SER A 57 0.00 1.01 7.51
N TRP A 58 0.78 -0.02 7.14
CA TRP A 58 0.80 -1.29 7.86
C TRP A 58 1.37 -1.20 9.27
N ALA A 59 2.39 -0.36 9.46
CA ALA A 59 2.88 -0.04 10.80
C ALA A 59 1.79 0.63 11.66
N GLY A 60 1.00 1.53 11.07
CA GLY A 60 -0.19 2.12 11.69
C GLY A 60 -1.23 1.07 12.09
N VAL A 61 -1.52 0.10 11.22
CA VAL A 61 -2.42 -1.04 11.51
C VAL A 61 -1.89 -1.88 12.68
N ALA A 62 -0.59 -2.18 12.70
CA ALA A 62 0.04 -2.93 13.79
C ALA A 62 -0.08 -2.17 15.13
N LEU A 63 0.26 -0.88 15.14
CA LEU A 63 0.16 -0.02 16.33
C LEU A 63 -1.29 0.12 16.79
N TYR A 64 -2.25 0.23 15.87
CA TYR A 64 -3.67 0.26 16.19
C TYR A 64 -4.14 -1.03 16.87
N GLY A 65 -3.76 -2.19 16.32
CA GLY A 65 -4.04 -3.50 16.92
C GLY A 65 -3.40 -3.65 18.31
N TRP A 66 -2.19 -3.13 18.51
CA TRP A 66 -1.53 -3.13 19.82
C TRP A 66 -2.23 -2.20 20.83
N CYS A 67 -2.59 -0.99 20.41
CA CYS A 67 -3.33 -0.05 21.26
C CYS A 67 -4.67 -0.64 21.72
N MET A 68 -5.40 -1.30 20.80
CA MET A 68 -6.66 -1.98 21.11
C MET A 68 -6.53 -3.14 22.10
N LYS A 69 -5.37 -3.80 22.19
CA LYS A 69 -5.12 -4.82 23.22
C LYS A 69 -4.94 -4.24 24.62
N ARG A 70 -4.52 -2.98 24.70
CA ARG A 70 -4.16 -2.30 25.95
C ARG A 70 -5.34 -1.57 26.58
N THR A 71 -6.33 -1.20 25.77
CA THR A 71 -7.59 -0.63 26.22
C THR A 71 -8.63 -1.76 26.24
N GLU A 72 -9.34 -1.98 27.37
CA GLU A 72 -10.42 -2.98 27.49
C GLU A 72 -11.62 -2.64 26.58
N ASN A 73 -11.42 -2.70 25.27
CA ASN A 73 -12.41 -2.35 24.26
C ASN A 73 -13.25 -3.56 23.85
N SER A 74 -14.52 -3.28 23.51
CA SER A 74 -15.60 -4.22 23.12
C SER A 74 -15.32 -5.12 21.88
N PHE A 75 -14.16 -5.00 21.22
CA PHE A 75 -13.81 -5.82 20.07
C PHE A 75 -13.21 -7.17 20.50
N SER A 76 -13.66 -8.26 19.87
CA SER A 76 -13.14 -9.61 20.12
C SER A 76 -11.61 -9.66 20.04
N THR A 77 -10.99 -10.35 20.99
CA THR A 77 -9.54 -10.63 21.03
C THR A 77 -9.00 -11.20 19.72
N TRP A 78 -9.82 -11.93 18.97
CA TRP A 78 -9.46 -12.44 17.65
C TRP A 78 -9.20 -11.32 16.64
N PHE A 79 -10.04 -10.27 16.62
CA PHE A 79 -9.90 -9.14 15.72
C PHE A 79 -8.66 -8.29 16.08
N GLN A 80 -8.39 -8.11 17.37
CA GLN A 80 -7.22 -7.38 17.86
C GLN A 80 -5.91 -8.10 17.52
N ASN A 81 -5.86 -9.42 17.70
CA ASN A 81 -4.71 -10.24 17.30
C ASN A 81 -4.52 -10.21 15.78
N SER A 82 -5.59 -10.42 15.02
CA SER A 82 -5.55 -10.34 13.55
C SER A 82 -4.98 -9.00 13.09
N GLY A 83 -5.45 -7.89 13.70
CA GLY A 83 -4.96 -6.52 13.51
C GLY A 83 -3.44 -6.38 13.59
N PHE A 84 -2.88 -6.85 14.70
CA PHE A 84 -1.45 -6.78 14.96
C PHE A 84 -0.62 -7.66 14.01
N TYR A 85 -1.01 -8.92 13.84
CA TYR A 85 -0.24 -9.88 13.04
C TYR A 85 -0.23 -9.53 11.56
N SER A 86 -1.37 -9.13 10.98
CA SER A 86 -1.40 -8.69 9.58
C SER A 86 -0.68 -7.35 9.39
N GLY A 87 -0.75 -6.44 10.38
CA GLY A 87 0.05 -5.23 10.48
C GLY A 87 1.55 -5.50 10.29
N VAL A 88 2.09 -6.39 11.12
CA VAL A 88 3.50 -6.79 11.08
C VAL A 88 3.83 -7.53 9.78
N TRP A 89 2.95 -8.43 9.33
CA TRP A 89 3.14 -9.19 8.09
C TRP A 89 3.21 -8.28 6.85
N GLY A 90 2.30 -7.30 6.76
CA GLY A 90 2.27 -6.32 5.68
C GLY A 90 3.50 -5.42 5.68
N PHE A 91 3.94 -4.96 6.85
CA PHE A 91 5.17 -4.17 6.98
C PHE A 91 6.41 -4.97 6.55
N ALA A 92 6.57 -6.19 7.09
CA ALA A 92 7.69 -7.07 6.76
C ALA A 92 7.74 -7.41 5.26
N GLY A 93 6.57 -7.66 4.66
CA GLY A 93 6.44 -7.92 3.24
C GLY A 93 6.91 -6.77 2.35
N ILE A 94 6.63 -5.52 2.73
CA ILE A 94 7.07 -4.35 1.95
C ILE A 94 8.57 -4.13 2.09
N VAL A 95 9.12 -4.27 3.30
CA VAL A 95 10.57 -4.22 3.52
C VAL A 95 11.28 -5.29 2.69
N PHE A 96 10.74 -6.51 2.69
CA PHE A 96 11.26 -7.61 1.86
C PHE A 96 11.18 -7.29 0.36
N THR A 97 10.09 -6.66 -0.08
CA THR A 97 9.89 -6.25 -1.47
C THR A 97 10.91 -5.19 -1.92
N CYS A 98 11.27 -4.25 -1.03
CA CYS A 98 12.31 -3.26 -1.29
C CYS A 98 13.70 -3.90 -1.48
N CYS A 99 14.02 -4.98 -0.74
CA CYS A 99 15.26 -5.73 -0.91
C CYS A 99 15.24 -6.63 -2.16
N PHE A 100 14.07 -7.18 -2.51
CA PHE A 100 13.90 -8.12 -3.62
C PHE A 100 12.80 -7.66 -4.59
N PHE A 101 13.07 -6.58 -5.33
CA PHE A 101 12.13 -5.97 -6.27
C PHE A 101 11.52 -6.97 -7.28
N LYS A 102 12.28 -7.99 -7.71
CA LYS A 102 11.77 -9.04 -8.61
C LYS A 102 10.62 -9.83 -8.02
N THR A 103 10.50 -9.94 -6.70
CA THR A 103 9.44 -10.71 -6.03
C THR A 103 8.21 -9.88 -5.68
N ALA A 104 8.23 -8.57 -5.96
CA ALA A 104 7.15 -7.63 -5.64
C ALA A 104 5.78 -8.10 -6.16
N TYR A 105 5.74 -8.65 -7.36
CA TYR A 105 4.49 -9.11 -7.99
C TYR A 105 3.81 -10.25 -7.23
N ILE A 106 4.54 -11.03 -6.44
CA ILE A 106 3.98 -12.13 -5.61
C ILE A 106 3.73 -11.63 -4.19
N VAL A 107 4.70 -10.90 -3.63
CA VAL A 107 4.70 -10.53 -2.22
C VAL A 107 3.63 -9.47 -1.92
N LEU A 108 3.38 -8.52 -2.83
CA LEU A 108 2.37 -7.47 -2.61
C LEU A 108 0.93 -8.00 -2.57
N PRO A 109 0.47 -8.88 -3.49
CA PRO A 109 -0.84 -9.53 -3.35
C PRO A 109 -0.94 -10.37 -2.08
N LEU A 110 0.11 -11.12 -1.75
CA LEU A 110 0.12 -12.01 -0.58
C LEU A 110 0.01 -11.23 0.73
N THR A 111 0.66 -10.07 0.80
CA THR A 111 0.69 -9.21 2.00
C THR A 111 -0.55 -8.33 2.12
N SER A 112 -1.22 -8.00 1.00
CA SER A 112 -2.49 -7.27 0.97
C SER A 112 -3.74 -8.15 1.12
N GLY A 113 -3.61 -9.47 0.96
CA GLY A 113 -4.69 -10.44 1.15
C GLY A 113 -5.47 -10.31 2.47
N PRO A 114 -4.82 -10.13 3.64
CA PRO A 114 -5.52 -9.91 4.91
C PRO A 114 -6.44 -8.69 4.90
N ALA A 115 -6.02 -7.59 4.25
CA ALA A 115 -6.84 -6.37 4.16
C ALA A 115 -8.09 -6.61 3.30
N TYR A 116 -7.96 -7.35 2.19
CA TYR A 116 -9.10 -7.74 1.35
C TYR A 116 -10.10 -8.65 2.08
N LEU A 117 -9.61 -9.61 2.86
CA LEU A 117 -10.46 -10.49 3.64
C LEU A 117 -11.24 -9.73 4.72
N TRP A 118 -10.61 -8.74 5.36
CA TRP A 118 -11.30 -7.89 6.33
C TRP A 118 -12.34 -6.98 5.69
N THR A 119 -12.06 -6.37 4.53
CA THR A 119 -13.04 -5.52 3.84
C THR A 119 -14.24 -6.32 3.34
N MET A 120 -14.01 -7.54 2.82
CA MET A 120 -15.10 -8.48 2.48
C MET A 120 -15.93 -8.85 3.71
N TRP A 121 -15.29 -9.20 4.83
CA TRP A 121 -15.98 -9.58 6.06
C TRP A 121 -16.81 -8.43 6.64
N TRP A 122 -16.25 -7.21 6.68
CA TRP A 122 -16.96 -6.01 7.11
C TRP A 122 -18.12 -5.66 6.18
N GLY A 123 -17.90 -5.73 4.86
CA GLY A 123 -18.95 -5.52 3.86
C GLY A 123 -20.12 -6.49 4.07
N TRP A 124 -19.84 -7.78 4.22
CA TRP A 124 -20.85 -8.81 4.48
C TRP A 124 -21.63 -8.58 5.79
N LYS A 125 -20.93 -8.19 6.86
CA LYS A 125 -21.56 -7.88 8.15
C LYS A 125 -22.49 -6.66 8.06
N LEU A 126 -22.12 -5.66 7.26
CA LEU A 126 -22.95 -4.48 6.99
C LEU A 126 -24.21 -4.84 6.19
N PHE A 127 -24.10 -5.73 5.21
CA PHE A 127 -25.26 -6.25 4.46
C PHE A 127 -26.22 -7.04 5.35
N ARG A 128 -25.72 -7.90 6.25
CA ARG A 128 -26.56 -8.66 7.18
C ARG A 128 -27.28 -7.82 8.23
N LYS A 129 -26.75 -6.65 8.62
CA LYS A 129 -27.39 -5.76 9.60
C LYS A 129 -28.52 -4.89 9.02
N LYS A 130 -28.72 -4.93 7.69
CA LYS A 130 -29.75 -4.16 6.98
C LYS A 130 -30.99 -4.98 6.59
N ILE A 131 -31.19 -6.17 7.14
CA ILE A 131 -32.42 -6.98 7.06
C ILE A 131 -32.90 -7.26 8.48
#